data_AF-A0A484FC56-F1
#
_entry.id   AF-A0A484FC56-F1
#
_cell.length_a   1.000
_cell.length_b   1.000
_cell.length_c   1.000
_cell.angle_alpha   90.00
_cell.angle_beta   90.00
_cell.angle_gamma   90.00
#
_symmetry.space_group_name_H-M   'P 1'
#
loop_
_entity.id
_entity.type
_entity.pdbx_description
1 polymer ?
#
loop_
_entity_poly.entity_id
_entity_poly.type
_entity_poly.pdbx_seq_one_letter_code
_entity_poly.pdbx_strand_id
1 'polypeptide(L)'
;MVSRGYKKRGVGVTGLRHVKNPILLAKALLQHGEEDLGGVKSAEGAGAGREMLDVPSAQGHTLLHGPTAEQLARQYGLDLVGEEYFFTQKRWDEHVNALRREREGRGVATWDREEFLPQGTVGAVALDEEGVVCVATSTGGLTNKLTGRIGDTPSVGAGFWAEEWSEDGDLAGMFGRNAGAGGGGGVMLSEALKGLLADCLPSLRVYEPLVGKGDSTTRAIAASGTGNGDSFLRVGAGRTVGAVARWKGLSGQDAVSWVSGAGGELQRSAGERWGVTGEGEGGIIGVEVAVTRDEEGAVVGVRSAVLQDFNCNGMYRAWIDDDGLAHAKIYHDDVEEGVDARLFAEKW
;
A
#
# COMPACT_ATOMS: atom_id res chain seq x y z
N MET A 1 -4.35 8.21 -0.28
CA MET A 1 -4.84 8.24 1.11
C MET A 1 -3.74 8.76 2.01
N VAL A 2 -4.10 9.42 3.10
CA VAL A 2 -3.18 10.01 4.10
C VAL A 2 -3.62 9.57 5.50
N SER A 3 -2.68 9.37 6.42
CA SER A 3 -3.00 8.98 7.80
C SER A 3 -3.75 10.08 8.56
N ARG A 4 -3.32 11.34 8.38
CA ARG A 4 -3.92 12.54 8.99
C ARG A 4 -3.79 13.78 8.10
N GLY A 5 -4.29 14.92 8.57
CA GLY A 5 -4.18 16.24 7.91
C GLY A 5 -5.33 16.60 6.96
N TYR A 6 -6.13 15.63 6.54
CA TYR A 6 -7.31 15.83 5.68
C TYR A 6 -8.58 15.24 6.32
N LYS A 7 -9.71 15.94 6.21
CA LYS A 7 -11.04 15.44 6.57
C LYS A 7 -11.39 14.20 5.75
N LYS A 8 -11.15 14.26 4.44
CA LYS A 8 -11.26 13.08 3.57
C LYS A 8 -9.92 12.36 3.60
N ARG A 9 -9.88 11.14 4.13
CA ARG A 9 -8.61 10.39 4.27
C ARG A 9 -8.24 9.56 3.04
N GLY A 10 -9.20 9.17 2.19
CA GLY A 10 -8.95 8.38 0.98
C GLY A 10 -9.88 8.74 -0.16
N VAL A 11 -9.42 8.54 -1.40
CA VAL A 11 -10.20 8.72 -2.62
C VAL A 11 -9.85 7.63 -3.63
N GLY A 12 -10.87 7.11 -4.31
CA GLY A 12 -10.74 6.31 -5.51
C GLY A 12 -11.45 6.95 -6.70
N VAL A 13 -10.93 6.69 -7.90
CA VAL A 13 -11.58 7.05 -9.17
C VAL A 13 -11.54 5.85 -10.11
N THR A 14 -12.62 5.63 -10.86
CA THR A 14 -12.77 4.45 -11.71
C THR A 14 -13.36 4.81 -13.07
N GLY A 15 -13.17 3.94 -14.07
CA GLY A 15 -13.82 4.11 -15.37
C GLY A 15 -13.37 5.32 -16.19
N LEU A 16 -12.19 5.87 -15.91
CA LEU A 16 -11.63 6.99 -16.66
C LEU A 16 -11.07 6.51 -18.00
N ARG A 17 -11.30 7.29 -19.05
CA ARG A 17 -10.84 7.06 -20.42
C ARG A 17 -10.00 8.22 -20.97
N HIS A 18 -10.19 9.43 -20.44
CA HIS A 18 -9.58 10.65 -20.97
C HIS A 18 -8.66 11.35 -19.97
N VAL A 19 -8.69 11.00 -18.69
CA VAL A 19 -7.84 11.65 -17.67
C VAL A 19 -6.42 11.10 -17.77
N LYS A 20 -5.47 11.93 -18.21
CA LYS A 20 -4.07 11.53 -18.45
C LYS A 20 -3.41 10.92 -17.21
N ASN A 21 -3.65 11.50 -16.05
CA ASN A 21 -3.10 11.05 -14.77
C ASN A 21 -4.21 10.83 -13.74
N PRO A 22 -4.81 9.62 -13.67
CA PRO A 22 -5.88 9.30 -12.72
C PRO A 22 -5.55 9.63 -11.26
N ILE A 23 -4.28 9.48 -10.86
CA ILE A 23 -3.85 9.74 -9.49
C ILE A 23 -3.88 11.24 -9.14
N LEU A 24 -3.67 12.13 -10.10
CA LEU A 24 -3.80 13.58 -9.88
C LEU A 24 -5.26 13.99 -9.69
N LEU A 25 -6.19 13.31 -10.37
CA LEU A 25 -7.62 13.49 -10.10
C LEU A 25 -7.98 12.99 -8.70
N ALA A 26 -7.52 11.81 -8.30
CA ALA A 26 -7.74 11.31 -6.94
C ALA A 26 -7.19 12.28 -5.87
N LYS A 27 -6.01 12.87 -6.11
CA LYS A 27 -5.42 13.92 -5.27
C LYS A 27 -6.29 15.17 -5.24
N ALA A 28 -6.72 15.70 -6.38
CA ALA A 28 -7.57 16.89 -6.44
C ALA A 28 -8.87 16.68 -5.65
N LEU A 29 -9.52 15.52 -5.82
CA LEU A 29 -10.72 15.14 -5.08
C LEU A 29 -10.51 14.98 -3.57
N LEU A 30 -9.29 14.64 -3.15
CA LEU A 30 -8.91 14.62 -1.73
C LEU A 30 -8.84 16.05 -1.20
N GLN A 31 -8.15 16.95 -1.92
CA GLN A 31 -7.93 18.34 -1.54
C GLN A 31 -9.23 19.16 -1.54
N HIS A 32 -10.06 19.05 -2.57
CA HIS A 32 -11.39 19.70 -2.62
C HIS A 32 -12.36 19.15 -1.57
N GLY A 33 -12.14 17.92 -1.08
CA GLY A 33 -12.91 17.36 0.02
C GLY A 33 -12.85 18.16 1.32
N GLU A 34 -11.79 18.95 1.53
CA GLU A 34 -11.65 19.81 2.70
C GLU A 34 -12.67 20.94 2.74
N GLU A 35 -12.98 21.50 1.58
CA GLU A 35 -13.99 22.53 1.36
C GLU A 35 -15.40 21.92 1.40
N ASP A 36 -15.62 20.85 0.64
CA ASP A 36 -16.92 20.18 0.53
C ASP A 36 -17.47 19.70 1.88
N LEU A 37 -16.61 19.10 2.72
CA LEU A 37 -17.00 18.61 4.05
C LEU A 37 -17.01 19.73 5.11
N GLY A 38 -16.58 20.93 4.77
CA GLY A 38 -16.58 22.09 5.65
C GLY A 38 -17.93 22.81 5.78
N GLY A 39 -18.96 22.40 5.01
CA GLY A 39 -20.29 23.02 5.05
C GLY A 39 -20.35 24.42 4.42
N VAL A 40 -19.28 24.86 3.75
CA VAL A 40 -19.29 26.07 2.92
C VAL A 40 -20.06 25.70 1.66
N LYS A 41 -21.16 26.42 1.38
CA LYS A 41 -21.91 26.24 0.13
C LYS A 41 -20.95 26.52 -1.03
N SER A 42 -20.55 25.46 -1.74
CA SER A 42 -19.91 25.60 -3.04
C SER A 42 -20.79 26.50 -3.90
N ALA A 43 -20.14 27.51 -4.49
CA ALA A 43 -20.76 28.61 -5.21
C ALA A 43 -21.85 28.15 -6.19
N GLU A 44 -22.84 29.02 -6.37
CA GLU A 44 -23.97 28.88 -7.29
C GLU A 44 -23.57 28.15 -8.58
N GLY A 45 -24.25 27.03 -8.84
CA GLY A 45 -23.93 26.12 -9.94
C GLY A 45 -23.77 26.86 -11.25
N ALA A 46 -22.58 26.74 -11.86
CA ALA A 46 -22.38 27.11 -13.24
C ALA A 46 -23.39 26.33 -14.09
N GLY A 47 -24.30 27.07 -14.73
CA GLY A 47 -25.49 26.53 -15.38
C GLY A 47 -25.21 25.32 -16.25
N ALA A 48 -26.03 24.29 -16.06
CA ALA A 48 -26.06 23.10 -16.89
C ALA A 48 -26.32 23.49 -18.35
N GLY A 49 -25.26 23.47 -19.17
CA GLY A 49 -25.41 23.23 -20.60
C GLY A 49 -26.08 21.87 -20.78
N ARG A 50 -27.04 21.78 -21.69
CA ARG A 50 -27.96 20.64 -21.93
C ARG A 50 -27.34 19.25 -22.15
N GLU A 51 -26.00 19.13 -22.12
CA GLU A 51 -25.22 17.92 -22.42
C GLU A 51 -24.27 17.46 -21.31
N MET A 52 -24.11 18.20 -20.20
CA MET A 52 -23.23 17.78 -19.07
C MET A 52 -24.04 17.34 -17.84
N LEU A 53 -23.52 16.34 -17.11
CA LEU A 53 -24.10 15.88 -15.85
C LEU A 53 -24.12 17.03 -14.83
N ASP A 54 -25.08 17.02 -13.91
CA ASP A 54 -25.11 17.99 -12.80
C ASP A 54 -24.04 17.60 -11.76
N VAL A 55 -22.84 18.17 -11.91
CA VAL A 55 -21.66 17.86 -11.09
C VAL A 55 -21.03 19.18 -10.63
N PRO A 56 -21.53 19.78 -9.53
CA PRO A 56 -21.04 21.08 -9.04
C PRO A 56 -19.73 20.96 -8.25
N SER A 57 -19.52 19.84 -7.55
CA SER A 57 -18.27 19.51 -6.84
C SER A 57 -18.19 18.01 -6.54
N ALA A 58 -17.13 17.57 -5.85
CA ALA A 58 -16.99 16.20 -5.39
C ALA A 58 -17.84 15.88 -4.14
N GLN A 59 -18.44 16.88 -3.51
CA GLN A 59 -19.36 16.81 -2.36
C GLN A 59 -18.91 15.88 -1.22
N GLY A 60 -17.58 15.77 -1.02
CA GLY A 60 -17.03 14.89 0.02
C GLY A 60 -17.06 13.38 -0.31
N HIS A 61 -17.43 12.98 -1.52
CA HIS A 61 -17.44 11.58 -1.93
C HIS A 61 -16.04 10.96 -2.04
N THR A 62 -15.91 9.72 -1.57
CA THR A 62 -14.64 8.97 -1.51
C THR A 62 -14.39 8.15 -2.77
N LEU A 63 -15.41 7.84 -3.57
CA LEU A 63 -15.27 7.01 -4.77
C LEU A 63 -16.17 7.56 -5.88
N LEU A 64 -15.57 7.94 -7.01
CA LEU A 64 -16.28 8.45 -8.19
C LEU A 64 -15.97 7.62 -9.44
N HIS A 65 -16.92 7.60 -10.38
CA HIS A 65 -16.86 6.74 -11.55
C HIS A 65 -17.12 7.51 -12.84
N GLY A 66 -16.36 7.18 -13.88
CA GLY A 66 -16.69 7.45 -15.27
C GLY A 66 -16.88 8.94 -15.59
N PRO A 67 -17.89 9.29 -16.41
CA PRO A 67 -18.09 10.66 -16.89
C PRO A 67 -18.19 11.72 -15.78
N THR A 68 -18.78 11.38 -14.63
CA THR A 68 -18.84 12.30 -13.47
C THR A 68 -17.44 12.68 -12.98
N ALA A 69 -16.54 11.71 -12.88
CA ALA A 69 -15.16 11.95 -12.44
C ALA A 69 -14.36 12.71 -13.51
N GLU A 70 -14.59 12.45 -14.80
CA GLU A 70 -13.94 13.20 -15.89
C GLU A 70 -14.41 14.65 -16.00
N GLN A 71 -15.69 14.91 -15.73
CA GLN A 71 -16.23 16.26 -15.67
C GLN A 71 -15.56 17.07 -14.55
N LEU A 72 -15.36 16.47 -13.37
CA LEU A 72 -14.59 17.09 -12.29
C LEU A 72 -13.13 17.29 -12.70
N ALA A 73 -12.51 16.35 -13.41
CA ALA A 73 -11.14 16.52 -13.91
C ALA A 73 -11.02 17.75 -14.83
N ARG A 74 -12.01 17.97 -15.70
CA ARG A 74 -12.09 19.18 -16.55
C ARG A 74 -12.27 20.44 -15.72
N GLN A 75 -13.17 20.43 -14.73
CA GLN A 75 -13.42 21.59 -13.85
C GLN A 75 -12.18 21.96 -13.02
N TYR A 76 -11.41 20.97 -12.58
CA TYR A 76 -10.16 21.18 -11.82
C TYR A 76 -8.94 21.45 -12.72
N GLY A 77 -9.11 21.61 -14.03
CA GLY A 77 -8.04 21.97 -14.95
C GLY A 77 -6.98 20.89 -15.17
N LEU A 78 -7.35 19.61 -15.03
CA LEU A 78 -6.43 18.49 -15.27
C LEU A 78 -6.31 18.16 -16.77
N ASP A 79 -5.14 17.64 -17.17
CA ASP A 79 -4.88 17.20 -18.54
C ASP A 79 -5.84 16.08 -18.97
N LEU A 80 -6.56 16.33 -20.06
CA LEU A 80 -7.35 15.34 -20.77
C LEU A 80 -6.69 14.98 -22.10
N VAL A 81 -6.69 13.69 -22.44
CA VAL A 81 -6.10 13.12 -23.64
C VAL A 81 -7.11 12.20 -24.34
N GLY A 82 -6.92 11.95 -25.63
CA GLY A 82 -7.69 10.93 -26.35
C GLY A 82 -7.27 9.52 -25.92
N GLU A 83 -8.12 8.53 -26.19
CA GLU A 83 -7.87 7.14 -25.79
C GLU A 83 -6.61 6.54 -26.44
N GLU A 84 -6.25 7.04 -27.62
CA GLU A 84 -5.04 6.68 -28.36
C GLU A 84 -3.75 6.97 -27.57
N TYR A 85 -3.79 7.89 -26.61
CA TYR A 85 -2.65 8.19 -25.73
C TYR A 85 -2.24 6.98 -24.88
N PHE A 86 -3.21 6.16 -24.46
CA PHE A 86 -2.96 5.00 -23.59
C PHE A 86 -2.59 3.74 -24.37
N PHE A 87 -2.70 3.78 -25.71
CA PHE A 87 -2.37 2.65 -26.56
C PHE A 87 -0.85 2.43 -26.60
N THR A 88 -0.45 1.16 -26.47
CA THR A 88 0.91 0.73 -26.79
C THR A 88 0.85 -0.57 -27.56
N GLN A 89 1.71 -0.72 -28.58
CA GLN A 89 1.75 -1.93 -29.40
C GLN A 89 1.99 -3.18 -28.54
N LYS A 90 2.88 -3.09 -27.55
CA LYS A 90 3.18 -4.19 -26.61
C LYS A 90 1.92 -4.71 -25.89
N ARG A 91 1.12 -3.81 -25.29
CA ARG A 91 -0.10 -4.22 -24.57
C ARG A 91 -1.19 -4.72 -25.52
N TRP A 92 -1.21 -4.22 -26.75
CA TRP A 92 -2.10 -4.73 -27.78
C TRP A 92 -1.74 -6.16 -28.20
N ASP A 93 -0.45 -6.45 -28.37
CA ASP A 93 0.01 -7.79 -28.71
C ASP A 93 -0.29 -8.79 -27.57
N GLU A 94 -0.09 -8.37 -26.30
CA GLU A 94 -0.51 -9.14 -25.11
C GLU A 94 -2.02 -9.46 -25.15
N HIS A 95 -2.86 -8.47 -25.47
CA HIS A 95 -4.32 -8.63 -25.63
C HIS A 95 -4.68 -9.67 -26.69
N VAL A 96 -4.10 -9.54 -27.90
CA VAL A 96 -4.38 -10.45 -29.02
C VAL A 96 -3.90 -11.88 -28.71
N ASN A 97 -2.72 -12.03 -28.13
CA ASN A 97 -2.15 -13.33 -27.77
C ASN A 97 -2.98 -14.02 -26.66
N ALA A 98 -3.44 -13.27 -25.66
CA ALA A 98 -4.32 -13.79 -24.62
C ALA A 98 -5.65 -14.28 -25.20
N LEU A 99 -6.30 -13.51 -26.08
CA LEU A 99 -7.54 -13.93 -26.75
C LEU A 99 -7.35 -15.18 -27.62
N ARG A 100 -6.21 -15.31 -28.28
CA ARG A 100 -5.89 -16.51 -29.08
C ARG A 100 -5.79 -17.75 -28.20
N ARG A 101 -5.09 -17.66 -27.07
CA ARG A 101 -4.94 -18.78 -26.11
C ARG A 101 -6.26 -19.20 -25.48
N GLU A 102 -7.11 -18.24 -25.11
CA GLU A 102 -8.46 -18.51 -24.60
C GLU A 102 -9.27 -19.34 -25.60
N ARG A 103 -9.22 -18.99 -26.90
CA ARG A 103 -9.89 -19.76 -27.97
C ARG A 103 -9.31 -21.17 -28.15
N GLU A 104 -8.01 -21.34 -27.91
CA GLU A 104 -7.32 -22.64 -27.97
C GLU A 104 -7.51 -23.48 -26.69
N GLY A 105 -8.20 -22.96 -25.66
CA GLY A 105 -8.41 -23.63 -24.38
C GLY A 105 -7.14 -23.75 -23.53
N ARG A 106 -6.12 -22.93 -23.82
CA ARG A 106 -4.79 -23.00 -23.19
C ARG A 106 -4.53 -21.91 -22.16
N GLY A 107 -5.51 -21.06 -21.86
CA GLY A 107 -5.34 -19.99 -20.88
C GLY A 107 -6.66 -19.46 -20.37
N VAL A 108 -6.60 -18.84 -19.19
CA VAL A 108 -7.64 -17.95 -18.67
C VAL A 108 -7.08 -16.53 -18.69
N ALA A 109 -7.94 -15.52 -18.78
CA ALA A 109 -7.56 -14.10 -18.95
C ALA A 109 -6.56 -13.57 -17.88
N THR A 110 -6.34 -14.31 -16.79
CA THR A 110 -5.64 -13.85 -15.59
C THR A 110 -4.40 -14.65 -15.20
N TRP A 111 -4.09 -15.77 -15.87
CA TRP A 111 -2.95 -16.62 -15.48
C TRP A 111 -2.44 -17.53 -16.59
N ASP A 112 -1.13 -17.67 -16.64
CA ASP A 112 -0.41 -18.61 -17.47
C ASP A 112 0.82 -19.11 -16.69
N ARG A 113 1.09 -20.43 -16.74
CA ARG A 113 2.22 -21.03 -16.02
C ARG A 113 3.57 -20.65 -16.63
N GLU A 114 3.60 -20.46 -17.94
CA GLU A 114 4.80 -20.30 -18.76
C GLU A 114 5.07 -18.81 -19.06
N GLU A 115 4.07 -17.94 -18.92
CA GLU A 115 4.17 -16.51 -19.19
C GLU A 115 3.65 -15.64 -18.04
N PHE A 116 4.53 -14.81 -17.46
CA PHE A 116 4.12 -13.80 -16.51
C PHE A 116 3.54 -12.58 -17.24
N LEU A 117 2.22 -12.40 -17.16
CA LEU A 117 1.57 -11.18 -17.63
C LEU A 117 1.74 -10.06 -16.57
N PRO A 118 2.45 -8.95 -16.87
CA PRO A 118 2.63 -7.88 -15.90
C PRO A 118 1.28 -7.25 -15.57
N GLN A 119 0.91 -7.31 -14.29
CA GLN A 119 -0.41 -6.90 -13.79
C GLN A 119 -0.67 -5.38 -13.84
N GLY A 120 0.29 -4.58 -14.32
CA GLY A 120 0.06 -3.21 -14.80
C GLY A 120 -0.33 -2.19 -13.74
N THR A 121 -0.16 -2.53 -12.46
CA THR A 121 -0.41 -1.66 -11.31
C THR A 121 0.90 -1.05 -10.82
N VAL A 122 0.83 0.23 -10.46
CA VAL A 122 1.93 0.98 -9.84
C VAL A 122 1.45 1.60 -8.53
N GLY A 123 2.37 1.76 -7.59
CA GLY A 123 2.05 2.38 -6.30
C GLY A 123 3.25 3.03 -5.65
N ALA A 124 2.97 3.97 -4.76
CA ALA A 124 3.96 4.67 -3.97
C ALA A 124 3.44 4.89 -2.56
N VAL A 125 4.35 4.80 -1.60
CA VAL A 125 4.14 5.10 -0.19
C VAL A 125 5.22 6.07 0.25
N ALA A 126 4.88 7.02 1.13
CA ALA A 126 5.83 8.01 1.62
C ALA A 126 5.54 8.36 3.08
N LEU A 127 6.60 8.75 3.78
CA LEU A 127 6.62 9.23 5.16
C LEU A 127 7.24 10.63 5.14
N ASP A 128 6.62 11.60 5.81
CA ASP A 128 7.19 12.93 6.00
C ASP A 128 7.84 13.13 7.38
N GLU A 129 8.47 14.30 7.57
CA GLU A 129 9.18 14.65 8.80
C GLU A 129 8.26 14.79 10.03
N GLU A 130 6.96 14.96 9.83
CA GLU A 130 5.98 15.03 10.91
C GLU A 130 5.48 13.65 11.34
N GLY A 131 5.86 12.59 10.62
CA GLY A 131 5.38 11.23 10.86
C GLY A 131 4.04 10.94 10.17
N VAL A 132 3.63 11.75 9.18
CA VAL A 132 2.46 11.47 8.35
C VAL A 132 2.86 10.50 7.25
N VAL A 133 2.04 9.47 7.07
CA VAL A 133 2.22 8.51 5.99
C VAL A 133 1.13 8.70 4.94
N CYS A 134 1.51 8.55 3.67
CA CYS A 134 0.58 8.60 2.55
C CYS A 134 0.82 7.48 1.56
N VAL A 135 -0.22 7.17 0.79
CA VAL A 135 -0.22 6.13 -0.24
C VAL A 135 -0.99 6.56 -1.49
N ALA A 136 -0.48 6.16 -2.64
CA ALA A 136 -1.11 6.31 -3.94
C ALA A 136 -0.93 5.01 -4.77
N THR A 137 -2.00 4.56 -5.43
CA THR A 137 -1.96 3.37 -6.31
C THR A 137 -2.76 3.66 -7.58
N SER A 138 -2.26 3.22 -8.73
CA SER A 138 -2.90 3.42 -10.03
C SER A 138 -2.71 2.22 -10.95
N THR A 139 -3.69 1.95 -11.82
CA THR A 139 -3.67 0.78 -12.71
C THR A 139 -4.50 1.04 -13.97
N GLY A 140 -4.13 0.39 -15.08
CA GLY A 140 -5.00 0.22 -16.25
C GLY A 140 -6.03 -0.91 -16.07
N GLY A 141 -5.85 -1.73 -15.03
CA GLY A 141 -6.58 -2.97 -14.81
C GLY A 141 -5.96 -4.15 -15.54
N LEU A 142 -6.75 -5.20 -15.74
CA LEU A 142 -6.30 -6.43 -16.38
C LEU A 142 -6.47 -6.35 -17.90
N THR A 143 -5.51 -6.93 -18.63
CA THR A 143 -5.68 -7.27 -20.05
C THR A 143 -6.90 -8.18 -20.19
N ASN A 144 -7.71 -7.99 -21.25
CA ASN A 144 -8.96 -8.74 -21.50
C ASN A 144 -10.01 -8.65 -20.39
N LYS A 145 -9.93 -7.68 -19.46
CA LYS A 145 -10.95 -7.52 -18.42
C LYS A 145 -12.34 -7.40 -19.05
N LEU A 146 -13.34 -7.98 -18.38
CA LEU A 146 -14.73 -7.70 -18.70
C LEU A 146 -14.97 -6.18 -18.61
N THR A 147 -15.63 -5.61 -19.61
CA THR A 147 -15.95 -4.16 -19.60
C THR A 147 -16.74 -3.83 -18.32
N GLY A 148 -16.26 -2.84 -17.58
CA GLY A 148 -16.83 -2.46 -16.28
C GLY A 148 -16.21 -3.16 -15.06
N ARG A 149 -15.30 -4.15 -15.23
CA ARG A 149 -14.59 -4.75 -14.09
C ARG A 149 -13.71 -3.71 -13.40
N ILE A 150 -13.88 -3.59 -12.09
CA ILE A 150 -13.09 -2.73 -11.20
C ILE A 150 -12.29 -3.63 -10.26
N GLY A 151 -10.99 -3.40 -10.17
CA GLY A 151 -10.10 -4.12 -9.26
C GLY A 151 -9.99 -3.48 -7.87
N ASP A 152 -8.97 -3.90 -7.14
CA ASP A 152 -8.62 -3.41 -5.80
C ASP A 152 -8.07 -1.99 -5.79
N THR A 153 -7.32 -1.60 -6.83
CA THR A 153 -6.55 -0.35 -6.87
C THR A 153 -7.32 0.92 -6.51
N PRO A 154 -8.55 1.18 -6.99
CA PRO A 154 -9.31 2.36 -6.58
C PRO A 154 -10.10 2.16 -5.28
N SER A 155 -10.09 0.96 -4.71
CA SER A 155 -10.91 0.58 -3.57
C SER A 155 -10.14 0.78 -2.26
N VAL A 156 -10.58 1.78 -1.49
CA VAL A 156 -10.02 2.10 -0.16
C VAL A 156 -10.05 0.86 0.73
N GLY A 157 -8.90 0.48 1.27
CA GLY A 157 -8.75 -0.68 2.15
C GLY A 157 -8.47 -1.99 1.42
N ALA A 158 -8.57 -2.06 0.09
CA ALA A 158 -8.12 -3.21 -0.69
C ALA A 158 -6.77 -2.92 -1.34
N GLY A 159 -6.72 -2.06 -2.35
CA GLY A 159 -5.49 -1.77 -3.09
C GLY A 159 -4.55 -0.78 -2.41
N PHE A 160 -5.09 0.07 -1.53
CA PHE A 160 -4.28 1.01 -0.75
C PHE A 160 -4.88 1.29 0.61
N TRP A 161 -4.01 1.63 1.56
CA TRP A 161 -4.40 2.01 2.91
C TRP A 161 -3.33 2.88 3.57
N ALA A 162 -3.74 3.90 4.33
CA ALA A 162 -2.86 4.60 5.26
C ALA A 162 -3.64 4.97 6.53
N GLU A 163 -3.10 4.65 7.70
CA GLU A 163 -3.73 4.96 8.98
C GLU A 163 -2.68 5.28 10.04
N GLU A 164 -3.11 5.94 11.12
CA GLU A 164 -2.34 6.12 12.35
C GLU A 164 -3.20 5.77 13.56
N TRP A 165 -2.55 5.36 14.66
CA TRP A 165 -3.18 5.08 15.94
C TRP A 165 -2.18 5.29 17.08
N SER A 166 -2.69 5.37 18.32
CA SER A 166 -1.86 5.49 19.52
C SER A 166 -1.92 4.20 20.33
N GLU A 167 -0.80 3.86 20.96
CA GLU A 167 -0.58 2.70 21.84
C GLU A 167 0.16 3.17 23.10
N ASP A 168 -0.12 2.54 24.24
CA ASP A 168 0.55 2.86 25.51
C ASP A 168 1.94 2.21 25.56
N GLY A 169 2.94 2.93 26.07
CA GLY A 169 4.32 2.47 26.27
C GLY A 169 5.28 2.74 25.10
N ASP A 170 6.56 2.36 25.29
CA ASP A 170 7.63 2.47 24.29
C ASP A 170 7.66 1.22 23.39
N LEU A 171 7.02 1.34 22.23
CA LEU A 171 7.05 0.30 21.20
C LEU A 171 8.16 0.52 20.16
N ALA A 172 8.75 1.73 20.08
CA ALA A 172 9.88 1.99 19.21
C ALA A 172 11.08 1.10 19.61
N GLY A 173 11.28 0.88 20.91
CA GLY A 173 12.31 -0.03 21.45
C GLY A 173 12.01 -1.53 21.34
N MET A 174 10.75 -1.96 21.49
CA MET A 174 10.40 -3.40 21.58
C MET A 174 10.55 -4.16 20.26
N PHE A 175 10.18 -3.56 19.13
CA PHE A 175 10.24 -4.24 17.83
C PHE A 175 11.69 -4.36 17.28
N GLY A 176 12.67 -3.68 17.90
CA GLY A 176 14.06 -3.61 17.40
C GLY A 176 14.92 -4.83 17.73
N ARG A 177 14.45 -5.72 18.62
CA ARG A 177 15.24 -6.88 19.05
C ARG A 177 15.21 -8.08 18.11
N ASN A 178 14.40 -8.08 17.05
CA ASN A 178 14.26 -9.21 16.12
C ASN A 178 14.66 -8.94 14.67
N ALA A 179 15.11 -7.73 14.32
CA ALA A 179 15.51 -7.40 12.95
C ALA A 179 17.03 -7.22 12.86
N GLY A 180 17.78 -8.33 12.92
CA GLY A 180 19.23 -8.29 12.67
C GLY A 180 20.06 -9.29 13.47
N ALA A 181 19.84 -10.59 13.28
CA ALA A 181 20.84 -11.66 13.41
C ALA A 181 20.12 -13.01 13.26
N GLY A 182 20.71 -13.93 12.50
CA GLY A 182 20.14 -15.25 12.27
C GLY A 182 19.78 -15.99 13.56
N GLY A 183 18.72 -16.79 13.48
CA GLY A 183 18.45 -17.96 14.33
C GLY A 183 18.91 -17.87 15.79
N GLY A 184 18.28 -17.01 16.58
CA GLY A 184 18.46 -16.99 18.04
C GLY A 184 17.10 -16.78 18.70
N GLY A 185 16.49 -17.87 19.20
CA GLY A 185 15.24 -17.79 19.95
C GLY A 185 15.40 -16.86 21.15
N GLY A 186 14.54 -15.85 21.25
CA GLY A 186 14.44 -15.05 22.45
C GLY A 186 14.09 -15.96 23.63
N VAL A 187 15.03 -16.14 24.56
CA VAL A 187 14.79 -16.91 25.78
C VAL A 187 13.98 -16.03 26.73
N MET A 188 12.67 -16.28 26.78
CA MET A 188 11.86 -15.84 27.92
C MET A 188 12.30 -16.65 29.14
N LEU A 189 13.13 -16.03 29.98
CA LEU A 189 13.54 -16.64 31.25
C LEU A 189 12.31 -16.76 32.14
N SER A 190 12.05 -17.96 32.66
CA SER A 190 11.03 -18.16 33.68
C SER A 190 11.37 -17.34 34.93
N GLU A 191 10.35 -16.94 35.71
CA GLU A 191 10.55 -16.18 36.94
C GLU A 191 11.49 -16.88 37.93
N ALA A 192 11.49 -18.22 37.94
CA ALA A 192 12.42 -19.01 38.74
C ALA A 192 13.89 -18.84 38.29
N LEU A 193 14.13 -18.74 36.98
CA LEU A 193 15.47 -18.57 36.43
C LEU A 193 15.97 -17.12 36.55
N LYS A 194 15.05 -16.13 36.49
CA LYS A 194 15.35 -14.73 36.82
C LYS A 194 15.79 -14.58 38.28
N GLY A 195 15.09 -15.23 39.21
CA GLY A 195 15.47 -15.25 40.63
C GLY A 195 16.86 -15.84 40.86
N LEU A 196 17.17 -16.98 40.22
CA LEU A 196 18.47 -17.63 40.33
C LEU A 196 19.62 -16.76 39.80
N LEU A 197 19.41 -16.06 38.68
CA LEU A 197 20.42 -15.17 38.09
C LEU A 197 20.62 -13.89 38.91
N ALA A 198 19.56 -13.35 39.51
CA ALA A 198 19.63 -12.20 40.40
C ALA A 198 20.45 -12.50 41.67
N ASP A 199 20.37 -13.73 42.19
CA ASP A 199 21.12 -14.16 43.38
C ASP A 199 22.60 -14.46 43.09
N CYS A 200 22.96 -14.85 41.86
CA CYS A 200 24.33 -15.20 41.50
C CYS A 200 25.15 -14.06 40.87
N LEU A 201 24.50 -13.05 40.28
CA LEU A 201 25.16 -11.96 39.54
C LEU A 201 24.52 -10.59 39.88
N PRO A 202 24.68 -10.07 41.10
CA PRO A 202 23.98 -8.87 41.58
C PRO A 202 24.38 -7.57 40.85
N SER A 203 25.48 -7.57 40.08
CA SER A 203 25.92 -6.44 39.25
C SER A 203 25.40 -6.48 37.81
N LEU A 204 24.87 -7.60 37.35
CA LEU A 204 24.07 -7.69 36.13
C LEU A 204 22.64 -7.27 36.45
N ARG A 205 22.47 -6.01 36.87
CA ARG A 205 21.21 -5.32 36.60
C ARG A 205 21.11 -5.28 35.09
N VAL A 206 20.39 -6.25 34.52
CA VAL A 206 19.76 -6.09 33.23
C VAL A 206 19.05 -4.75 33.33
N TYR A 207 19.56 -3.76 32.62
CA TYR A 207 18.89 -2.49 32.44
C TYR A 207 17.63 -2.83 31.66
N GLU A 208 16.59 -3.21 32.38
CA GLU A 208 15.24 -3.21 31.89
C GLU A 208 14.93 -1.72 31.83
N PRO A 209 14.91 -1.10 30.63
CA PRO A 209 14.53 0.30 30.54
C PRO A 209 13.19 0.37 31.25
N LEU A 210 13.11 1.27 32.23
CA LEU A 210 11.85 1.62 32.84
C LEU A 210 10.97 2.06 31.67
N VAL A 211 10.09 1.18 31.20
CA VAL A 211 8.94 1.57 30.37
C VAL A 211 8.27 2.63 31.23
N GLY A 212 8.39 3.89 30.81
CA GLY A 212 7.81 4.99 31.55
C GLY A 212 6.35 4.67 31.72
N LYS A 213 5.89 4.52 32.97
CA LYS A 213 4.46 4.60 33.24
C LYS A 213 4.09 6.01 32.80
N GLY A 214 3.53 6.15 31.60
CA GLY A 214 3.19 7.46 31.02
C GLY A 214 3.52 7.64 29.55
N ASP A 215 4.45 6.86 28.98
CA ASP A 215 4.85 7.04 27.58
C ASP A 215 3.71 6.63 26.63
N SER A 216 3.59 7.35 25.51
CA SER A 216 2.63 7.04 24.45
C SER A 216 3.33 6.93 23.10
N THR A 217 3.01 5.90 22.33
CA THR A 217 3.54 5.71 20.97
C THR A 217 2.45 5.97 19.94
N THR A 218 2.68 6.91 19.03
CA THR A 218 1.89 7.04 17.80
C THR A 218 2.51 6.18 16.72
N ARG A 219 1.74 5.23 16.19
CA ARG A 219 2.16 4.35 15.11
C ARG A 219 1.36 4.66 13.86
N ALA A 220 2.02 4.73 12.71
CA ALA A 220 1.38 4.95 11.43
C ALA A 220 1.93 3.99 10.38
N ILE A 221 1.03 3.52 9.50
CA ILE A 221 1.38 2.60 8.42
C ILE A 221 0.69 3.01 7.13
N ALA A 222 1.42 2.94 6.02
CA ALA A 222 0.88 3.05 4.68
C ALA A 222 1.25 1.81 3.87
N ALA A 223 0.32 1.32 3.06
CA ALA A 223 0.47 0.10 2.26
C ALA A 223 -0.17 0.26 0.88
N SER A 224 0.56 -0.07 -0.17
CA SER A 224 0.09 -0.13 -1.56
C SER A 224 0.24 -1.54 -2.10
N GLY A 225 -0.84 -2.05 -2.70
CA GLY A 225 -0.91 -3.37 -3.29
C GLY A 225 -0.73 -3.40 -4.81
N THR A 226 -0.21 -4.52 -5.29
CA THR A 226 -0.29 -4.94 -6.69
C THR A 226 -0.53 -6.44 -6.73
N GLY A 227 -1.39 -6.93 -7.62
CA GLY A 227 -1.79 -8.33 -7.54
C GLY A 227 -3.00 -8.70 -8.37
N ASN A 228 -3.47 -9.92 -8.12
CA ASN A 228 -4.82 -10.33 -8.44
C ASN A 228 -5.82 -9.48 -7.65
N GLY A 229 -6.38 -8.46 -8.30
CA GLY A 229 -7.25 -7.50 -7.62
C GLY A 229 -8.50 -8.10 -6.98
N ASP A 230 -9.00 -9.25 -7.46
CA ASP A 230 -10.17 -9.88 -6.85
C ASP A 230 -9.81 -10.52 -5.51
N SER A 231 -8.62 -11.12 -5.38
CA SER A 231 -8.10 -11.58 -4.07
C SER A 231 -7.86 -10.43 -3.11
N PHE A 232 -7.28 -9.32 -3.56
CA PHE A 232 -7.07 -8.13 -2.73
C PHE A 232 -8.40 -7.58 -2.19
N LEU A 233 -9.45 -7.54 -3.03
CA LEU A 233 -10.79 -7.15 -2.63
C LEU A 233 -11.40 -8.13 -1.61
N ARG A 234 -11.31 -9.44 -1.85
CA ARG A 234 -11.89 -10.47 -0.97
C ARG A 234 -11.37 -10.41 0.46
N VAL A 235 -10.09 -10.08 0.65
CA VAL A 235 -9.45 -10.05 1.98
C VAL A 235 -9.25 -8.65 2.54
N GLY A 236 -9.68 -7.59 1.81
CA GLY A 236 -9.41 -6.21 2.19
C GLY A 236 -7.92 -5.95 2.46
N ALA A 237 -7.06 -6.39 1.54
CA ALA A 237 -5.63 -6.60 1.80
C ALA A 237 -4.92 -5.39 2.44
N GLY A 238 -5.07 -4.19 1.87
CA GLY A 238 -4.45 -2.98 2.39
C GLY A 238 -4.87 -2.65 3.84
N ARG A 239 -6.16 -2.72 4.15
CA ARG A 239 -6.68 -2.50 5.51
C ARG A 239 -6.21 -3.59 6.46
N THR A 240 -6.14 -4.83 5.98
CA THR A 240 -5.75 -6.01 6.76
C THR A 240 -4.30 -5.91 7.23
N VAL A 241 -3.39 -5.34 6.42
CA VAL A 241 -2.01 -5.05 6.88
C VAL A 241 -2.04 -4.19 8.15
N GLY A 242 -2.74 -3.05 8.12
CA GLY A 242 -2.84 -2.18 9.29
C GLY A 242 -3.60 -2.81 10.46
N ALA A 243 -4.61 -3.62 10.19
CA ALA A 243 -5.37 -4.33 11.23
C ALA A 243 -4.53 -5.39 11.94
N VAL A 244 -3.72 -6.14 11.20
CA VAL A 244 -2.81 -7.15 11.75
C VAL A 244 -1.69 -6.47 12.53
N ALA A 245 -1.08 -5.41 11.98
CA ALA A 245 -0.07 -4.62 12.68
C ALA A 245 -0.58 -4.11 14.03
N ARG A 246 -1.79 -3.54 14.05
CA ARG A 246 -2.40 -2.95 15.24
C ARG A 246 -2.93 -3.98 16.24
N TRP A 247 -3.74 -4.94 15.79
CA TRP A 247 -4.53 -5.77 16.70
C TRP A 247 -3.90 -7.12 17.01
N LYS A 248 -2.96 -7.59 16.18
CA LYS A 248 -2.10 -8.73 16.53
C LYS A 248 -0.77 -8.31 17.13
N GLY A 249 -0.46 -7.01 17.17
CA GLY A 249 0.82 -6.49 17.66
C GLY A 249 2.01 -6.96 16.83
N LEU A 250 1.82 -7.23 15.54
CA LEU A 250 2.91 -7.57 14.62
C LEU A 250 3.66 -6.30 14.20
N SER A 251 4.95 -6.44 13.87
CA SER A 251 5.68 -5.40 13.16
C SER A 251 5.01 -5.10 11.80
N GLY A 252 5.23 -3.92 11.23
CA GLY A 252 4.70 -3.59 9.91
C GLY A 252 5.17 -4.60 8.84
N GLN A 253 6.42 -5.05 8.92
CA GLN A 253 6.99 -6.02 7.98
C GLN A 253 6.31 -7.39 8.12
N ASP A 254 6.16 -7.88 9.35
CA ASP A 254 5.46 -9.15 9.59
C ASP A 254 3.99 -9.07 9.17
N ALA A 255 3.35 -7.92 9.31
CA ALA A 255 1.98 -7.71 8.84
C ALA A 255 1.88 -7.75 7.30
N VAL A 256 2.84 -7.14 6.59
CA VAL A 256 2.93 -7.21 5.12
C VAL A 256 3.18 -8.66 4.67
N SER A 257 4.09 -9.38 5.31
CA SER A 257 4.35 -10.80 5.06
C SER A 257 3.14 -11.68 5.39
N TRP A 258 2.41 -11.38 6.46
CA TRP A 258 1.20 -12.13 6.85
C TRP A 258 0.10 -12.05 5.78
N VAL A 259 0.00 -10.91 5.07
CA VAL A 259 -0.99 -10.69 4.01
C VAL A 259 -0.49 -11.19 2.65
N SER A 260 0.70 -10.76 2.25
CA SER A 260 1.18 -10.86 0.86
C SER A 260 2.41 -11.74 0.65
N GLY A 261 3.07 -12.17 1.72
CA GLY A 261 4.20 -13.09 1.64
C GLY A 261 3.78 -14.53 1.34
N ALA A 262 4.76 -15.42 1.23
CA ALA A 262 4.55 -16.84 0.98
C ALA A 262 3.67 -17.47 2.08
N GLY A 263 2.60 -18.16 1.67
CA GLY A 263 1.59 -18.72 2.58
C GLY A 263 0.69 -17.68 3.24
N GLY A 264 0.79 -16.40 2.87
CA GLY A 264 0.02 -15.27 3.39
C GLY A 264 -1.47 -15.30 3.04
N GLU A 265 -2.21 -14.31 3.55
CA GLU A 265 -3.67 -14.24 3.42
C GLU A 265 -4.17 -14.24 1.97
N LEU A 266 -3.47 -13.54 1.07
CA LEU A 266 -3.81 -13.54 -0.35
C LEU A 266 -3.76 -14.96 -0.94
N GLN A 267 -2.67 -15.69 -0.68
CA GLN A 267 -2.52 -17.08 -1.11
C GLN A 267 -3.56 -18.00 -0.46
N ARG A 268 -3.79 -17.87 0.85
CA ARG A 268 -4.81 -18.66 1.57
C ARG A 268 -6.21 -18.43 1.00
N SER A 269 -6.54 -17.21 0.58
CA SER A 269 -7.84 -16.88 0.00
C SER A 269 -8.15 -17.64 -1.30
N ALA A 270 -7.10 -18.03 -2.04
CA ALA A 270 -7.25 -18.79 -3.28
C ALA A 270 -7.58 -20.27 -3.03
N GLY A 271 -7.19 -20.82 -1.88
CA GLY A 271 -7.40 -22.24 -1.55
C GLY A 271 -6.84 -23.17 -2.64
N GLU A 272 -7.65 -24.11 -3.12
CA GLU A 272 -7.29 -25.06 -4.18
C GLU A 272 -6.97 -24.39 -5.54
N ARG A 273 -7.30 -23.10 -5.72
CA ARG A 273 -7.05 -22.33 -6.95
C ARG A 273 -5.66 -21.69 -6.99
N TRP A 274 -4.93 -21.69 -5.88
CA TRP A 274 -3.56 -21.20 -5.80
C TRP A 274 -2.65 -21.96 -6.77
N GLY A 275 -1.85 -21.23 -7.56
CA GLY A 275 -0.95 -21.83 -8.57
C GLY A 275 -1.67 -22.46 -9.78
N VAL A 276 -2.98 -22.21 -9.93
CA VAL A 276 -3.81 -22.69 -11.05
C VAL A 276 -4.43 -21.55 -11.84
N THR A 277 -4.86 -20.47 -11.17
CA THR A 277 -5.65 -19.37 -11.77
C THR A 277 -5.04 -17.99 -11.61
N GLY A 278 -3.87 -17.91 -10.97
CA GLY A 278 -3.23 -16.64 -10.55
C GLY A 278 -3.95 -15.95 -9.40
N GLU A 279 -5.03 -16.55 -8.90
CA GLU A 279 -5.72 -16.07 -7.73
C GLU A 279 -4.80 -16.13 -6.51
N GLY A 280 -4.81 -15.07 -5.72
CA GLY A 280 -3.99 -14.92 -4.52
C GLY A 280 -2.58 -14.40 -4.78
N GLU A 281 -2.16 -14.25 -6.03
CA GLU A 281 -0.81 -13.76 -6.36
C GLU A 281 -0.76 -12.23 -6.24
N GLY A 282 0.30 -11.71 -5.63
CA GLY A 282 0.56 -10.28 -5.54
C GLY A 282 1.65 -9.93 -4.54
N GLY A 283 1.73 -8.63 -4.24
CA GLY A 283 2.70 -8.06 -3.33
C GLY A 283 2.23 -6.73 -2.77
N ILE A 284 2.82 -6.34 -1.65
CA ILE A 284 2.54 -5.08 -0.98
C ILE A 284 3.88 -4.40 -0.66
N ILE A 285 3.94 -3.10 -0.97
CA ILE A 285 4.95 -2.18 -0.43
C ILE A 285 4.32 -1.32 0.65
N GLY A 286 5.11 -0.86 1.61
CA GLY A 286 4.64 -0.03 2.70
C GLY A 286 5.74 0.77 3.38
N VAL A 287 5.32 1.69 4.23
CA VAL A 287 6.17 2.35 5.22
C VAL A 287 5.47 2.34 6.55
N GLU A 288 6.23 2.16 7.61
CA GLU A 288 5.79 2.26 8.99
C GLU A 288 6.62 3.31 9.72
N VAL A 289 5.99 4.03 10.64
CA VAL A 289 6.66 4.88 11.62
C VAL A 289 6.03 4.68 13.00
N ALA A 290 6.85 4.68 14.04
CA ALA A 290 6.47 4.70 15.44
C ALA A 290 7.18 5.87 16.13
N VAL A 291 6.42 6.77 16.74
CA VAL A 291 6.94 7.94 17.47
C VAL A 291 6.48 7.86 18.92
N THR A 292 7.42 7.62 19.82
CA THR A 292 7.19 7.54 21.26
C THR A 292 7.41 8.90 21.90
N ARG A 293 6.48 9.31 22.75
CA ARG A 293 6.51 10.56 23.52
C ARG A 293 6.37 10.28 25.01
N ASP A 294 7.09 11.03 25.83
CA ASP A 294 6.96 11.02 27.28
C ASP A 294 5.67 11.71 27.76
N GLU A 295 5.45 11.77 29.08
CA GLU A 295 4.28 12.41 29.70
C GLU A 295 4.21 13.92 29.39
N GLU A 296 5.37 14.56 29.20
CA GLU A 296 5.49 15.96 28.81
C GLU A 296 5.26 16.19 27.30
N GLY A 297 5.12 15.11 26.52
CA GLY A 297 4.88 15.13 25.09
C GLY A 297 6.16 15.29 24.24
N ALA A 298 7.34 15.26 24.84
CA ALA A 298 8.60 15.30 24.13
C ALA A 298 8.86 13.96 23.44
N VAL A 299 9.39 14.00 22.22
CA VAL A 299 9.72 12.79 21.46
C VAL A 299 10.96 12.13 22.08
N VAL A 300 10.77 10.93 22.61
CA VAL A 300 11.82 10.12 23.25
C VAL A 300 12.27 8.94 22.40
N GLY A 301 11.51 8.61 21.34
CA GLY A 301 11.86 7.54 20.41
C GLY A 301 11.20 7.71 19.05
N VAL A 302 11.94 7.42 17.98
CA VAL A 302 11.41 7.34 16.61
C VAL A 302 11.97 6.09 15.96
N ARG A 303 11.10 5.36 15.26
CA ARG A 303 11.49 4.27 14.39
C ARG A 303 10.69 4.34 13.11
N SER A 304 11.35 4.15 11.97
CA SER A 304 10.73 3.91 10.67
C SER A 304 11.14 2.56 10.11
N ALA A 305 10.35 2.04 9.17
CA ALA A 305 10.71 0.87 8.39
C ALA A 305 10.09 0.94 6.99
N VAL A 306 10.89 0.63 5.97
CA VAL A 306 10.39 0.26 4.65
C VAL A 306 9.86 -1.16 4.72
N LEU A 307 8.64 -1.37 4.24
CA LEU A 307 7.93 -2.65 4.29
C LEU A 307 7.76 -3.19 2.88
N GLN A 308 8.04 -4.48 2.67
CA GLN A 308 7.82 -5.10 1.36
C GLN A 308 7.78 -6.62 1.48
N ASP A 309 6.78 -7.25 0.88
CA ASP A 309 6.76 -8.70 0.64
C ASP A 309 5.82 -9.03 -0.51
N PHE A 310 5.99 -10.21 -1.09
CA PHE A 310 5.20 -10.69 -2.22
C PHE A 310 5.29 -12.21 -2.36
N ASN A 311 4.23 -12.82 -2.88
CA ASN A 311 4.11 -14.25 -3.10
C ASN A 311 4.08 -14.65 -4.59
N CYS A 312 4.13 -13.66 -5.48
CA CYS A 312 4.28 -13.87 -6.92
C CYS A 312 5.76 -14.08 -7.30
N ASN A 313 6.01 -14.41 -8.57
CA ASN A 313 7.36 -14.69 -9.05
C ASN A 313 8.33 -13.51 -8.91
N GLY A 314 7.84 -12.28 -8.91
CA GLY A 314 8.66 -11.07 -8.76
C GLY A 314 7.81 -9.81 -8.65
N MET A 315 8.36 -8.78 -8.03
CA MET A 315 7.70 -7.47 -7.86
C MET A 315 8.71 -6.36 -8.11
N TYR A 316 8.50 -5.59 -9.19
CA TYR A 316 9.25 -4.36 -9.46
C TYR A 316 9.02 -3.38 -8.29
N ARG A 317 10.11 -3.05 -7.59
CA ARG A 317 10.07 -2.12 -6.46
C ARG A 317 11.38 -1.37 -6.33
N ALA A 318 11.28 -0.19 -5.75
CA ALA A 318 12.40 0.66 -5.40
C ALA A 318 12.10 1.41 -4.12
N TRP A 319 13.13 1.76 -3.36
CA TRP A 319 13.01 2.54 -2.13
C TRP A 319 14.26 3.40 -1.92
N ILE A 320 14.14 4.36 -1.00
CA ILE A 320 15.25 5.14 -0.49
C ILE A 320 15.46 4.68 0.95
N ASP A 321 16.69 4.32 1.32
CA ASP A 321 17.03 3.93 2.69
C ASP A 321 17.31 5.14 3.59
N ASP A 322 17.65 4.89 4.84
CA ASP A 322 17.91 5.93 5.85
C ASP A 322 19.17 6.77 5.54
N ASP A 323 20.08 6.26 4.69
CA ASP A 323 21.27 6.97 4.22
C ASP A 323 21.00 7.79 2.94
N GLY A 324 19.76 7.76 2.44
CA GLY A 324 19.36 8.46 1.22
C GLY A 324 19.78 7.74 -0.07
N LEU A 325 20.22 6.48 0.02
CA LEU A 325 20.59 5.67 -1.14
C LEU A 325 19.35 5.04 -1.76
N ALA A 326 19.24 5.15 -3.08
CA ALA A 326 18.14 4.59 -3.85
C ALA A 326 18.43 3.16 -4.29
N HIS A 327 17.55 2.24 -3.95
CA HIS A 327 17.65 0.81 -4.25
C HIS A 327 16.53 0.38 -5.21
N ALA A 328 16.79 -0.62 -6.05
CA ALA A 328 15.78 -1.29 -6.84
C ALA A 328 15.95 -2.82 -6.81
N LYS A 329 14.83 -3.56 -6.80
CA LYS A 329 14.82 -5.03 -6.80
C LYS A 329 13.58 -5.58 -7.50
N ILE A 330 13.68 -6.78 -8.07
CA ILE A 330 12.56 -7.48 -8.73
C ILE A 330 12.30 -8.82 -8.04
N TYR A 331 13.27 -9.72 -8.03
CA TYR A 331 13.15 -11.05 -7.46
C TYR A 331 13.50 -11.07 -5.96
N HIS A 332 13.34 -12.21 -5.29
CA HIS A 332 13.83 -12.41 -3.93
C HIS A 332 15.35 -12.61 -3.90
N ASP A 333 15.90 -13.35 -4.87
CA ASP A 333 17.26 -13.93 -4.83
C ASP A 333 18.31 -13.24 -5.74
N ASP A 334 18.05 -12.06 -6.29
CA ASP A 334 19.12 -11.34 -7.01
C ASP A 334 20.20 -10.82 -6.04
N VAL A 335 21.44 -11.11 -6.45
CA VAL A 335 22.73 -11.13 -5.75
C VAL A 335 23.25 -9.71 -5.42
N GLU A 336 23.81 -9.55 -4.21
CA GLU A 336 24.29 -8.31 -3.57
C GLU A 336 23.16 -7.31 -3.22
N GLU A 337 23.26 -6.68 -2.04
CA GLU A 337 22.26 -5.77 -1.48
C GLU A 337 21.87 -4.64 -2.43
N GLY A 338 20.79 -4.81 -3.21
CA GLY A 338 20.19 -3.75 -4.01
C GLY A 338 21.08 -3.26 -5.17
N VAL A 339 20.47 -3.02 -6.34
CA VAL A 339 21.18 -2.26 -7.38
C VAL A 339 20.88 -0.78 -7.13
N ASP A 340 21.90 0.10 -7.11
CA ASP A 340 21.68 1.55 -7.09
C ASP A 340 20.75 1.89 -8.26
N ALA A 341 19.57 2.43 -7.95
CA ALA A 341 18.53 2.68 -8.94
C ALA A 341 19.02 3.59 -10.08
N ARG A 342 20.03 4.45 -9.83
CA ARG A 342 20.68 5.28 -10.84
C ARG A 342 21.42 4.43 -11.88
N LEU A 343 22.10 3.37 -11.46
CA LEU A 343 22.78 2.43 -12.36
C LEU A 343 21.79 1.56 -13.14
N PHE A 344 20.62 1.30 -12.57
CA PHE A 344 19.54 0.56 -13.23
C PHE A 344 18.84 1.41 -14.32
N ALA A 345 18.63 2.70 -14.07
CA ALA A 345 17.97 3.62 -14.99
C ALA A 345 18.77 3.93 -16.26
N GLU A 346 20.11 3.85 -16.23
CA GLU A 346 20.95 4.07 -17.42
C GLU A 346 20.92 2.89 -18.43
N LYS A 347 20.35 1.74 -18.04
CA LYS A 347 20.26 0.54 -18.89
C LYS A 347 18.95 0.44 -19.71
N TRP A 348 18.00 1.35 -19.50
CA TRP A 348 16.66 1.34 -20.13
C TRP A 348 16.30 2.71 -20.69
#